data_AF-A0A1Z8T190-F1
#
_entry.id   AF-A0A1Z8T190-F1
#
_cell.length_a   1.000
_cell.length_b   1.000
_cell.length_c   1.000
_cell.angle_alpha   90.00
_cell.angle_beta   90.00
_cell.angle_gamma   90.00
#
_symmetry.space_group_name_H-M   'P 1'
#
loop_
_entity.id
_entity.type
_entity.pdbx_description
1 polymer ?
#
loop_
_entity_poly.entity_id
_entity_poly.type
_entity_poly.pdbx_seq_one_letter_code
_entity_poly.pdbx_strand_id
1 'polypeptide(L)' 'MNLEVIEEWMESEIFSEVCTKAESGVYQFARFVNKFMSELQILIFHLKNQSHRGRIQLQISKLEFLVESEILELLN' A
#
# COMPACT_ATOMS: atom_id res chain seq x y z
N MET A 1 1.29 2.05 13.03
CA MET A 1 1.09 3.51 12.93
C MET A 1 -0.34 3.74 12.39
N ASN A 2 -0.80 4.98 12.18
CA ASN A 2 -2.22 5.31 11.95
C ASN A 2 -2.59 5.20 10.45
N LEU A 3 -3.87 5.03 10.12
CA LEU A 3 -4.39 5.05 8.74
C LEU A 3 -3.92 6.28 7.94
N GLU A 4 -3.74 7.40 8.65
CA GLU A 4 -3.21 8.66 8.12
C GLU A 4 -1.93 8.49 7.30
N VAL A 5 -0.99 7.61 7.70
CA VAL A 5 0.27 7.47 6.96
C VAL A 5 0.07 6.76 5.62
N ILE A 6 -0.89 5.83 5.55
CA ILE A 6 -1.25 5.17 4.29
C ILE A 6 -1.95 6.18 3.37
N GLU A 7 -2.82 7.01 3.92
CA GLU A 7 -3.53 8.08 3.19
C GLU A 7 -2.54 9.13 2.64
N GLU A 8 -1.68 9.69 3.49
CA GLU A 8 -0.64 10.65 3.10
C GLU A 8 0.27 10.09 2.00
N TRP A 9 0.63 8.81 2.08
CA TRP A 9 1.46 8.20 1.06
C TRP A 9 0.70 8.03 -0.27
N MET A 10 -0.58 7.64 -0.23
CA MET A 10 -1.42 7.55 -1.44
C MET A 10 -1.66 8.91 -2.10
N GLU A 11 -1.57 10.00 -1.34
CA GLU A 11 -1.69 11.38 -1.85
C GLU A 11 -0.33 11.95 -2.34
N SER A 12 0.77 11.23 -2.14
CA SER A 12 2.11 11.71 -2.49
C SER A 12 2.41 11.66 -4.00
N GLU A 13 3.27 12.58 -4.45
CA GLU A 13 3.81 12.57 -5.82
C GLU A 13 4.56 11.27 -6.14
N ILE A 14 5.24 10.69 -5.14
CA ILE A 14 5.97 9.43 -5.27
C ILE A 14 5.01 8.30 -5.66
N PHE A 15 3.86 8.21 -5.00
CA PHE A 15 2.87 7.19 -5.33
C PHE A 15 2.27 7.41 -6.73
N SER A 16 2.03 8.65 -7.12
CA SER A 16 1.59 8.99 -8.48
C SER A 16 2.60 8.54 -9.55
N GLU A 17 3.90 8.75 -9.33
CA GLU A 17 4.96 8.29 -10.22
C GLU A 17 5.00 6.75 -10.31
N VAL A 18 4.88 6.08 -9.17
CA VAL A 18 4.83 4.61 -9.08
C VAL A 18 3.66 4.05 -9.89
N CYS A 19 2.48 4.65 -9.77
CA CYS A 19 1.31 4.30 -10.57
C CYS A 19 1.55 4.54 -12.07
N THR A 20 2.14 5.68 -12.45
CA THR A 20 2.47 5.99 -13.85
C THR A 20 3.45 4.96 -14.45
N LYS A 21 4.47 4.55 -13.68
CA LYS A 21 5.42 3.50 -14.08
C LYS A 21 4.75 2.13 -14.18
N ALA A 22 3.82 1.82 -13.30
CA ALA A 22 3.03 0.59 -13.39
C ALA A 22 2.16 0.56 -14.65
N GLU A 23 1.43 1.65 -14.94
CA GLU A 23 0.53 1.79 -16.09
C GLU A 23 1.26 1.76 -17.44
N SER A 24 2.48 2.29 -17.48
CA SER A 24 3.36 2.21 -18.66
C SER A 24 3.97 0.81 -18.87
N GLY A 25 3.69 -0.16 -17.99
CA GLY A 25 4.11 -1.55 -18.15
C GLY A 25 5.43 -1.91 -17.48
N VAL A 26 5.98 -1.05 -16.61
CA VAL A 26 7.21 -1.38 -15.87
C VAL A 26 6.89 -2.43 -14.80
N TYR A 27 7.27 -3.68 -15.07
CA TYR A 27 6.83 -4.88 -14.33
C TYR A 27 6.95 -4.76 -12.80
N GLN A 28 8.08 -4.27 -12.30
CA GLN A 28 8.34 -4.15 -10.87
C GLN A 28 7.38 -3.18 -10.16
N PHE A 29 7.05 -2.05 -10.79
CA PHE A 29 6.06 -1.11 -10.28
C PHE A 29 4.65 -1.67 -10.38
N ALA A 30 4.31 -2.34 -11.49
CA ALA A 30 3.01 -3.01 -11.63
C ALA A 30 2.81 -4.11 -10.59
N ARG A 31 3.83 -4.92 -10.31
CA ARG A 31 3.81 -5.93 -9.26
C ARG A 31 3.58 -5.32 -7.89
N PHE A 32 4.30 -4.23 -7.58
CA PHE A 32 4.15 -3.52 -6.31
C PHE A 32 2.74 -2.95 -6.15
N VAL A 33 2.23 -2.20 -7.15
CA VAL A 33 0.88 -1.60 -7.11
C VAL A 33 -0.19 -2.68 -6.90
N ASN A 34 -0.10 -3.81 -7.62
CA ASN A 34 -1.06 -4.91 -7.46
C ASN A 34 -1.03 -5.50 -6.03
N LYS A 35 0.15 -5.65 -5.44
CA LYS A 35 0.32 -6.16 -4.08
C LYS A 35 -0.24 -5.16 -3.06
N PHE A 36 0.12 -3.88 -3.18
CA PHE A 36 -0.38 -2.81 -2.33
C PHE A 36 -1.91 -2.74 -2.36
N MET A 37 -2.51 -2.72 -3.55
CA MET A 37 -3.97 -2.67 -3.72
C MET A 37 -4.68 -3.89 -3.14
N SER A 38 -4.06 -5.08 -3.25
CA SER A 38 -4.62 -6.30 -2.65
C SER A 38 -4.66 -6.21 -1.12
N GLU A 39 -3.58 -5.76 -0.49
CA GLU A 39 -3.52 -5.57 0.96
C GLU A 39 -4.46 -4.43 1.43
N LEU A 40 -4.62 -3.37 0.63
CA LEU A 40 -5.56 -2.28 0.92
C LEU A 40 -7.01 -2.77 0.89
N GLN A 41 -7.37 -3.60 -0.09
CA GLN A 41 -8.71 -4.21 -0.15
C GLN A 41 -9.01 -5.09 1.07
N ILE A 42 -8.02 -5.83 1.58
CA ILE A 42 -8.16 -6.61 2.82
C ILE A 42 -8.39 -5.71 4.03
N LEU A 43 -7.69 -4.56 4.11
CA LEU A 43 -7.91 -3.57 5.16
C LEU A 43 -9.33 -3.01 5.11
N ILE A 44 -9.79 -2.60 3.93
CA ILE A 44 -11.16 -2.12 3.70
C ILE A 44 -12.17 -3.17 4.11
N PHE A 45 -11.94 -4.44 3.79
CA PHE A 45 -12.79 -5.55 4.24
C PHE A 45 -12.86 -5.63 5.76
N HIS A 46 -11.72 -5.57 6.46
CA HIS A 46 -11.69 -5.62 7.92
C HIS A 46 -12.40 -4.43 8.58
N LEU A 47 -12.22 -3.22 8.04
CA LEU A 47 -12.89 -2.01 8.53
C LEU A 47 -14.40 -2.08 8.32
N LYS A 48 -14.86 -2.47 7.12
CA LYS A 48 -16.29 -2.60 6.80
C LYS A 48 -17.00 -3.65 7.67
N ASN A 49 -16.30 -4.73 8.02
CA ASN A 49 -16.87 -5.83 8.81
C ASN A 49 -16.58 -5.72 10.31
N GLN A 50 -16.05 -4.58 10.79
CA GLN A 50 -15.71 -4.37 12.21
C GLN A 50 -14.89 -5.53 12.80
N SER A 51 -13.93 -6.04 12.00
CA SER A 51 -13.06 -7.12 12.43
C SER A 51 -12.30 -6.76 13.70
N HIS A 52 -11.85 -7.78 14.45
CA HIS A 52 -11.04 -7.56 15.65
C HIS A 52 -9.88 -6.60 15.40
N ARG A 53 -9.67 -5.66 16.32
CA ARG A 53 -8.62 -4.63 16.25
C ARG A 53 -7.23 -5.19 15.89
N GLY A 54 -6.88 -6.36 16.42
CA GLY A 54 -5.60 -7.01 16.09
C GLY A 54 -5.44 -7.37 14.60
N ARG A 55 -6.52 -7.74 13.91
CA ARG A 55 -6.50 -8.01 12.46
C ARG A 55 -6.34 -6.74 11.65
N ILE A 56 -7.03 -5.67 12.06
CA ILE A 56 -6.89 -4.35 11.44
C ILE A 56 -5.45 -3.86 11.60
N GLN A 57 -4.89 -3.95 12.82
CA GLN A 57 -3.53 -3.52 13.09
C GLN A 57 -2.49 -4.32 12.30
N LEU A 58 -2.64 -5.65 12.24
CA LEU A 58 -1.77 -6.51 11.43
C LEU A 58 -1.80 -6.10 9.95
N GLN A 59 -2.98 -5.79 9.43
CA GLN A 59 -3.14 -5.42 8.04
C GLN A 59 -2.55 -4.04 7.73
N ILE A 60 -2.71 -3.07 8.64
CA ILE A 60 -2.05 -1.76 8.56
C ILE A 60 -0.52 -1.97 8.53
N SER A 61 0.03 -2.78 9.43
CA SER A 61 1.48 -3.01 9.48
C SER A 61 2.06 -3.69 8.25
N LYS A 62 1.28 -4.50 7.52
CA LYS A 62 1.71 -5.02 6.22
C LYS A 62 1.80 -3.93 5.17
N LEU A 63 0.80 -3.04 5.10
CA LEU A 63 0.80 -1.93 4.16
C LEU A 63 1.96 -0.98 4.45
N GLU A 64 2.22 -0.68 5.73
CA GLU A 64 3.40 0.09 6.16
C GLU A 64 4.69 -0.57 5.68
N PHE A 65 4.86 -1.86 5.90
CA PHE A 65 6.05 -2.60 5.45
C PHE A 65 6.23 -2.52 3.92
N LEU A 66 5.15 -2.65 3.13
CA LEU A 66 5.24 -2.53 1.67
C LEU A 66 5.72 -1.15 1.24
N VAL A 67 5.17 -0.10 1.85
CA VAL A 67 5.55 1.28 1.56
C VAL A 67 7.01 1.53 1.96
N GLU A 68 7.43 1.11 3.15
CA GLU A 68 8.77 1.42 3.64
C GLU A 68 9.87 0.58 2.96
N SER A 69 9.64 -0.71 2.72
CA SER A 69 10.69 -1.62 2.25
C SER A 69 10.72 -1.75 0.73
N GLU A 70 9.59 -2.02 0.09
CA GLU A 70 9.57 -2.38 -1.32
C GLU A 70 9.66 -1.14 -2.23
N ILE A 71 9.10 0.02 -1.84
CA ILE A 71 9.21 1.23 -2.65
C ILE A 71 10.63 1.77 -2.71
N LEU A 72 11.34 1.73 -1.57
CA LEU A 72 12.69 2.28 -1.48
C LEU A 72 13.66 1.46 -2.32
N GLU A 73 13.45 0.14 -2.41
CA GLU A 73 14.21 -0.71 -3.33
C GLU A 73 13.90 -0.43 -4.80
N LEU A 74 12.67 -0.01 -5.12
CA LEU A 74 12.25 0.27 -6.51
C LEU A 74 12.69 1.64 -7.01
N LEU A 75 12.94 2.59 -6.10
CA LEU A 75 13.30 3.97 -6.41
C LEU A 75 14.82 4.23 -6.35
N ASN A 76 15.62 3.26 -5.89
CA ASN A 76 17.09 3.27 -5.91
C ASN A 76 17.65 2.44 -7.07
#